data_AF-A0A382KA57-F1
#
_entry.id   AF-A0A382KA57-F1
#
_cell.length_a   1.000
_cell.length_b   1.000
_cell.length_c   1.000
_cell.angle_alpha   90.00
_cell.angle_beta   90.00
_cell.angle_gamma   90.00
#
_symmetry.space_group_name_H-M   'P 1'
#
loop_
_entity.id
_entity.type
_entity.pdbx_description
1 polymer ?
#
loop_
_entity_poly.entity_id
_entity_poly.type
_entity_poly.pdbx_seq_one_letter_code
_entity_poly.pdbx_strand_id
1 'polypeptide(L)' 'VKFDKKGDIISYDIETQCHSVFYNVRTILEESGSSWENLVDVTVFLTNMKVDFPTFNRLYGEYFK' A
#
# COMPACT_ATOMS: atom_id res chain seq x y z
N VAL A 1 -11.76 2.97 7.71
CA VAL A 1 -10.93 3.29 8.88
C VAL A 1 -11.84 3.67 10.04
N LYS A 2 -11.61 3.16 11.25
CA LYS A 2 -12.32 3.54 12.47
C LYS A 2 -11.36 4.29 13.38
N PHE A 3 -11.82 5.39 13.96
CA PHE A 3 -11.07 6.22 14.89
C PHE A 3 -11.69 6.14 16.29
N ASP A 4 -10.87 6.32 17.32
CA ASP A 4 -11.33 6.49 18.68
C ASP A 4 -11.76 7.94 18.95
N LYS A 5 -12.19 8.20 20.18
CA LYS A 5 -12.62 9.55 20.60
C LYS A 5 -11.47 10.58 20.65
N LYS A 6 -10.22 10.14 20.54
CA LYS A 6 -9.01 10.98 20.53
C LYS A 6 -8.47 11.21 19.11
N GLY A 7 -9.04 10.52 18.11
CA GLY A 7 -8.59 10.57 16.72
C GLY A 7 -7.52 9.51 16.40
N ASP A 8 -7.23 8.60 17.33
CA ASP A 8 -6.32 7.49 17.10
C ASP A 8 -7.02 6.41 16.28
N ILE A 9 -6.29 5.78 15.37
CA ILE A 9 -6.86 4.75 14.51
C ILE A 9 -7.08 3.46 15.32
N ILE A 10 -8.34 3.04 15.49
CA ILE A 10 -8.72 1.80 16.19
C ILE A 10 -8.59 0.59 15.26
N SER A 11 -9.06 0.73 14.02
CA SER A 11 -9.01 -0.36 13.05
C SER A 11 -9.00 0.18 11.63
N TYR A 12 -8.04 -0.28 10.85
CA TYR A 12 -8.00 -0.14 9.41
C TYR A 12 -7.61 -1.49 8.83
N ASP A 13 -8.03 -1.71 7.60
CA ASP A 13 -7.58 -2.85 6.84
C ASP A 13 -6.42 -2.40 5.95
N ILE A 14 -5.20 -2.72 6.37
CA ILE A 14 -3.98 -2.40 5.62
C ILE A 14 -3.97 -3.07 4.25
N GLU A 15 -4.64 -4.21 4.08
CA GLU A 15 -4.68 -4.94 2.81
C GLU A 15 -5.51 -4.18 1.79
N THR A 16 -6.74 -3.80 2.15
CA THR A 16 -7.57 -2.91 1.29
C THR A 16 -6.87 -1.60 0.96
N GLN A 17 -6.15 -1.01 1.92
CA GLN A 17 -5.38 0.22 1.67
C GLN A 17 -4.23 0.00 0.69
N CYS A 18 -3.47 -1.09 0.87
CA CYS A 18 -2.33 -1.45 0.02
C CYS A 18 -2.77 -1.67 -1.43
N HIS A 19 -3.85 -2.42 -1.64
CA HIS A 19 -4.45 -2.60 -2.97
C HIS A 19 -4.87 -1.28 -3.61
N SER A 20 -5.49 -0.39 -2.84
CA SER A 20 -5.90 0.93 -3.34
C SER A 20 -4.70 1.78 -3.77
N VAL A 21 -3.61 1.75 -2.99
CA VAL A 21 -2.37 2.47 -3.34
C VAL A 21 -1.76 1.92 -4.63
N PHE A 22 -1.62 0.59 -4.74
CA PHE A 22 -1.04 -0.03 -5.92
C PHE A 22 -1.87 0.16 -7.18
N TYR A 23 -3.20 0.10 -7.05
CA TYR A 23 -4.11 0.44 -8.16
C TYR A 23 -3.88 1.88 -8.65
N ASN A 24 -3.83 2.85 -7.73
CA ASN A 24 -3.61 4.25 -8.10
C ASN A 24 -2.26 4.47 -8.78
N VAL A 25 -1.19 3.85 -8.26
CA VAL A 25 0.15 3.93 -8.87
C VAL A 25 0.12 3.35 -10.28
N ARG A 26 -0.52 2.19 -10.48
CA ARG A 26 -0.65 1.56 -11.80
C ARG A 26 -1.39 2.47 -12.78
N THR A 27 -2.52 3.05 -12.38
CA THR A 27 -3.30 3.97 -13.22
C THR A 27 -2.44 5.16 -13.67
N ILE A 28 -1.69 5.78 -12.75
CA ILE A 28 -0.82 6.92 -13.08
C ILE A 28 0.33 6.51 -14.01
N LEU A 29 0.91 5.33 -13.82
CA LEU A 29 1.93 4.79 -14.72
C LEU A 29 1.38 4.59 -16.13
N GLU A 30 0.20 3.98 -16.25
CA GLU A 30 -0.46 3.76 -17.55
C GLU A 30 -0.81 5.08 -18.24
N GLU A 31 -1.34 6.06 -17.50
CA GLU A 31 -1.65 7.41 -18.03
C GLU A 31 -0.39 8.18 -18.48
N SER A 32 0.77 7.89 -17.88
CA SER A 32 2.06 8.48 -18.25
C SER A 32 2.79 7.71 -19.36
N GLY A 33 2.18 6.64 -19.90
CA GLY A 33 2.77 5.80 -20.95
C GLY A 33 3.86 4.84 -20.44
N SER A 34 3.90 4.60 -19.13
CA SER A 34 4.75 3.60 -18.47
C SER A 34 3.91 2.36 -18.08
N SER A 35 4.51 1.46 -17.31
CA SER A 35 3.84 0.26 -16.80
C SER A 35 4.43 -0.17 -15.45
N TRP A 36 3.74 -1.07 -14.77
CA TRP A 36 4.15 -1.58 -13.46
C TRP A 36 5.55 -2.24 -13.51
N GLU A 37 5.88 -2.89 -14.61
CA GLU A 37 7.15 -3.58 -14.85
C GLU A 37 8.34 -2.62 -15.02
N ASN A 38 8.07 -1.34 -15.26
CA ASN A 38 9.11 -0.30 -15.38
C ASN A 38 9.44 0.37 -14.03
N LEU A 39 8.88 -0.11 -12.92
CA LEU A 39 9.22 0.38 -11.59
C LEU A 39 10.67 0.00 -11.25
N VAL A 40 11.49 1.01 -10.97
CA VAL A 40 12.92 0.84 -10.64
C VAL A 40 13.14 0.79 -9.13
N ASP A 41 12.43 1.62 -8.38
CA ASP A 41 12.54 1.72 -6.93
C ASP A 41 11.19 2.11 -6.33
N VAL A 42 10.88 1.56 -5.16
CA VAL A 42 9.62 1.78 -4.44
C VAL A 42 9.93 1.98 -2.96
N THR A 43 9.70 3.20 -2.47
CA THR A 43 9.82 3.52 -1.05
C THR A 43 8.44 3.53 -0.41
N VAL A 44 8.26 2.74 0.67
CA VAL A 44 6.99 2.65 1.41
C VAL A 44 7.17 3.10 2.84
N PHE A 45 6.25 3.94 3.30
CA PHE A 45 6.18 4.40 4.69
C PHE A 45 4.97 3.77 5.38
N LEU A 46 5.24 2.91 6.38
CA LEU A 46 4.22 2.30 7.22
C LEU A 46 4.09 3.09 8.52
N THR A 47 2.85 3.41 8.92
CA THR A 47 2.56 4.11 10.17
C THR A 47 2.74 3.20 11.38
N ASN A 48 2.49 1.89 11.25
CA ASN A 48 2.71 0.91 12.31
C ASN A 48 3.49 -0.31 11.80
N MET A 49 4.82 -0.18 11.77
CA MET A 49 5.72 -1.22 11.29
C MET A 49 5.51 -2.60 11.95
N LYS A 50 5.21 -2.64 13.26
CA LYS A 50 5.09 -3.92 13.97
C LYS A 50 3.84 -4.71 13.57
N VAL A 51 2.76 -4.01 13.28
CA VAL A 51 1.45 -4.62 12.98
C VAL A 51 1.27 -4.82 11.47
N ASP A 52 1.69 -3.84 10.68
CA ASP A 52 1.38 -3.80 9.24
C ASP A 52 2.37 -4.56 8.38
N PHE A 53 3.65 -4.59 8.79
CA PHE A 53 4.72 -5.13 7.95
C PHE A 53 4.50 -6.58 7.51
N PRO A 54 4.02 -7.52 8.35
CA PRO A 54 3.80 -8.90 7.90
C PRO A 54 2.78 -9.00 6.75
N THR A 55 1.65 -8.29 6.88
CA THR A 55 0.59 -8.25 5.86
C THR A 55 1.08 -7.54 4.60
N PHE A 56 1.72 -6.38 4.76
CA PHE A 56 2.29 -5.62 3.66
C PHE A 56 3.35 -6.43 2.89
N ASN A 57 4.27 -7.10 3.58
CA ASN A 57 5.34 -7.88 2.95
C ASN A 57 4.80 -9.06 2.12
N ARG A 58 3.74 -9.71 2.59
CA ARG A 58 3.03 -10.73 1.80
C ARG A 58 2.47 -10.13 0.51
N LEU A 59 1.73 -9.03 0.61
CA LEU A 59 1.13 -8.35 -0.55
C LEU A 59 2.21 -7.85 -1.51
N TYR A 60 3.30 -7.27 -0.99
CA TYR A 60 4.43 -6.84 -1.81
C TYR A 60 4.99 -7.99 -2.65
N GLY A 61 5.15 -9.17 -2.05
CA GLY A 61 5.56 -10.38 -2.76
C GLY A 61 4.53 -10.95 -3.74
N GLU A 62 3.26 -10.53 -3.69
CA GLU A 62 2.24 -10.88 -4.68
C GLU A 62 2.23 -9.91 -5.87
N TYR A 63 2.50 -8.61 -5.62
CA TYR A 63 2.47 -7.55 -6.62
C TYR A 63 3.76 -7.40 -7.43
N PHE A 64 4.91 -7.77 -6.87
CA PHE A 64 6.22 -7.64 -7.50
C PHE A 64 6.84 -9.00 -7.86
N LYS A 65 6.02 -9.95 -8.31
CA LYS A 65 6.51 -11.23 -8.84
C LYS A 65 7.05 -11.12 -10.25
#